data_AF-M2Q2K7-F1
#
_entry.id   AF-M2Q2K7-F1
#
_cell.length_a   1.000
_cell.length_b   1.000
_cell.length_c   1.000
_cell.angle_alpha   90.00
_cell.angle_beta   90.00
_cell.angle_gamma   90.00
#
_symmetry.space_group_name_H-M   'P 1'
#
loop_
_entity.id
_entity.type
_entity.pdbx_description
1 polymer ?
#
loop_
_entity_poly.entity_id
_entity_poly.type
_entity_poly.pdbx_seq_one_letter_code
_entity_poly.pdbx_strand_id
1 'polypeptide(L)'
;MEFLELQCLSRMMQTCHMLYDAGIRLLLSRQRCPSTEDQLLSLCHFVLRDAPRRSGLLRDLTILEDVEESTVSLVIDVLPHARSLESLDVSSESDLIKSRPDLVHAIRSLPSVRNLEWRDVDYVGIEAIQCIQALLEAVEVSFDVCSEPQDPAEVLKPFGATF
;
A
#
# COMPACT_ATOMS: atom_id res chain seq x y z
N MET A 1 -18.48 14.28 11.62
CA MET A 1 -19.09 13.01 12.07
C MET A 1 -18.11 12.34 12.99
N GLU A 2 -18.40 12.31 14.29
CA GLU A 2 -17.54 11.68 15.29
C GLU A 2 -17.51 10.16 15.07
N PHE A 3 -16.31 9.60 15.03
CA PHE A 3 -16.09 8.19 14.81
C PHE A 3 -16.45 7.41 16.09
N LEU A 4 -17.19 6.31 15.94
CA LEU A 4 -17.17 5.25 16.95
C LEU A 4 -15.72 4.86 17.22
N GLU A 5 -15.29 4.98 18.47
CA GLU A 5 -13.98 4.49 18.91
C GLU A 5 -13.78 3.04 18.45
N LEU A 6 -12.55 2.68 18.07
CA LEU A 6 -12.21 1.36 17.55
C LEU A 6 -12.69 0.23 18.49
N GLN A 7 -12.71 0.49 19.80
CA GLN A 7 -13.21 -0.42 20.82
C GLN A 7 -14.71 -0.66 20.71
N CYS A 8 -15.51 0.38 20.51
CA CYS A 8 -16.96 0.26 20.31
C CYS A 8 -17.26 -0.53 19.02
N LEU A 9 -16.53 -0.22 17.94
CA LEU A 9 -16.66 -0.95 16.68
C LEU A 9 -16.34 -2.44 16.85
N SER A 10 -15.24 -2.77 17.55
CA SER A 10 -14.87 -4.16 17.85
C SER A 10 -15.95 -4.90 18.63
N ARG A 11 -16.53 -4.27 19.67
CA ARG A 11 -17.65 -4.86 20.43
C ARG A 11 -18.88 -5.10 19.55
N MET A 12 -19.23 -4.14 18.68
CA MET A 12 -20.36 -4.30 17.76
C MET A 12 -20.14 -5.47 16.78
N MET A 13 -18.93 -5.59 16.24
CA MET A 13 -18.55 -6.67 15.33
C MET A 13 -18.68 -8.07 15.95
N GLN A 14 -18.64 -8.18 17.27
CA GLN A 14 -18.79 -9.46 17.98
C GLN A 14 -20.25 -9.89 18.18
N THR A 15 -21.22 -8.99 18.00
CA THR A 15 -22.63 -9.28 18.31
C THR A 15 -23.32 -10.12 17.26
N CYS A 16 -23.07 -9.88 15.96
CA CYS A 16 -23.65 -10.66 14.87
C CYS A 16 -22.81 -10.57 13.59
N HIS A 17 -23.00 -11.53 12.67
CA HIS A 17 -22.26 -11.62 11.40
C HIS A 17 -22.47 -10.40 10.50
N MET A 18 -23.67 -9.81 10.49
CA MET A 18 -23.94 -8.61 9.69
C MET A 18 -23.09 -7.42 10.14
N LEU A 19 -22.99 -7.20 11.46
CA LEU A 19 -22.17 -6.14 12.03
C LEU A 19 -20.68 -6.44 11.91
N TYR A 20 -20.29 -7.72 11.96
CA TYR A 20 -18.93 -8.14 11.65
C TYR A 20 -18.54 -7.73 10.22
N ASP A 21 -19.34 -8.11 9.22
CA ASP A 21 -19.08 -7.80 7.81
C ASP A 21 -19.05 -6.30 7.52
N ALA A 22 -20.03 -5.55 8.07
CA ALA A 22 -20.07 -4.11 7.96
C ALA A 22 -18.86 -3.46 8.64
N GLY A 23 -18.46 -3.98 9.79
CA GLY A 23 -17.27 -3.54 10.51
C GLY A 23 -16.00 -3.76 9.69
N ILE A 24 -15.78 -4.95 9.12
CA ILE A 24 -14.61 -5.22 8.26
C ILE A 24 -14.52 -4.22 7.11
N ARG A 25 -15.64 -3.99 6.41
CA ARG A 25 -15.67 -2.99 5.32
C ARG A 25 -15.24 -1.63 5.82
N LEU A 26 -15.77 -1.18 6.96
CA LEU A 26 -15.41 0.09 7.56
C LEU A 26 -13.93 0.13 7.99
N LEU A 27 -13.40 -0.95 8.57
CA LEU A 27 -12.02 -1.05 9.02
C LEU A 27 -11.02 -0.95 7.85
N LEU A 28 -11.30 -1.62 6.72
CA LEU A 28 -10.42 -1.71 5.55
C LEU A 28 -10.62 -0.58 4.53
N SER A 29 -11.80 0.06 4.53
CA SER A 29 -12.08 1.25 3.71
C SER A 29 -11.52 2.55 4.25
N ARG A 30 -11.03 2.53 5.50
CA ARG A 30 -10.45 3.70 6.15
C ARG A 30 -8.95 3.66 6.01
N GLN A 31 -8.39 4.84 5.77
CA GLN A 31 -6.96 5.05 5.77
C GLN A 31 -6.38 4.60 7.11
N ARG A 32 -5.52 3.59 7.04
CA ARG A 32 -4.74 3.09 8.17
C ARG A 32 -3.31 3.01 7.73
N CYS A 33 -2.51 3.87 8.34
CA CYS A 33 -1.07 3.80 8.26
C CYS A 33 -0.63 2.92 9.44
N PRO A 34 -0.30 1.62 9.24
CA PRO A 34 0.41 0.88 10.28
C PRO A 34 1.64 1.69 10.67
N SER A 35 1.83 1.94 11.97
CA SER A 35 2.97 2.72 12.46
C SER A 35 4.15 1.84 12.88
N THR A 36 3.95 0.51 12.88
CA THR A 36 4.95 -0.48 13.28
C THR A 36 4.82 -1.72 12.40
N GLU A 37 5.91 -2.48 12.27
CA GLU A 37 5.91 -3.76 11.56
C GLU A 37 4.84 -4.72 12.09
N ASP A 38 4.74 -4.89 13.42
CA ASP A 38 3.72 -5.77 14.04
C ASP A 38 2.29 -5.46 13.58
N GLN A 39 1.98 -4.18 13.35
CA GLN A 39 0.68 -3.75 12.85
C GLN A 39 0.50 -4.11 11.38
N LEU A 40 1.53 -3.91 10.55
CA LEU A 40 1.53 -4.30 9.14
C LEU A 40 1.40 -5.82 8.99
N LEU A 41 2.16 -6.59 9.77
CA LEU A 41 2.11 -8.04 9.84
C LEU A 41 0.71 -8.53 10.25
N SER A 42 0.16 -7.96 11.32
CA SER A 42 -1.20 -8.26 11.80
C SER A 42 -2.27 -7.93 10.75
N LEU A 43 -2.11 -6.80 10.04
CA LEU A 43 -3.00 -6.39 8.95
C LEU A 43 -2.93 -7.40 7.81
N CYS A 44 -1.73 -7.79 7.37
CA CYS A 44 -1.56 -8.76 6.29
C CYS A 44 -2.20 -10.10 6.64
N HIS A 45 -1.93 -10.65 7.83
CA HIS A 45 -2.60 -11.87 8.28
C HIS A 45 -4.13 -11.74 8.36
N PHE A 46 -4.62 -10.60 8.86
CA PHE A 46 -6.04 -10.33 8.95
C PHE A 46 -6.72 -10.30 7.56
N VAL A 47 -6.07 -9.71 6.58
CA VAL A 47 -6.53 -9.62 5.19
C VAL A 47 -6.46 -10.98 4.50
N LEU A 48 -5.32 -11.67 4.59
CA LEU A 48 -5.07 -12.97 3.94
C LEU A 48 -5.98 -14.08 4.46
N ARG A 49 -6.45 -14.00 5.71
CA ARG A 49 -7.36 -15.00 6.31
C ARG A 49 -8.66 -15.20 5.53
N ASP A 50 -9.08 -14.23 4.73
CA ASP A 50 -10.30 -14.28 3.90
C ASP A 50 -10.06 -13.55 2.57
N ALA A 51 -8.88 -13.77 1.98
CA ALA A 51 -8.60 -13.35 0.61
C ALA A 51 -9.39 -14.22 -0.39
N PRO A 52 -9.90 -13.66 -1.51
CA PRO A 52 -9.71 -12.27 -1.97
C PRO A 52 -10.73 -11.28 -1.38
N ARG A 53 -11.70 -11.74 -0.57
CA ARG A 53 -12.83 -10.92 -0.11
C ARG A 53 -12.38 -9.71 0.70
N ARG A 54 -11.47 -9.90 1.67
CA ARG A 54 -10.94 -8.79 2.49
C ARG A 54 -9.96 -7.92 1.74
N SER A 55 -9.06 -8.51 0.94
CA SER A 55 -8.09 -7.75 0.15
C SER A 55 -8.81 -6.80 -0.82
N GLY A 56 -9.92 -7.23 -1.42
CA GLY A 56 -10.75 -6.39 -2.27
C GLY A 56 -11.46 -5.23 -1.57
N LEU A 57 -11.36 -5.11 -0.24
CA LEU A 57 -11.88 -3.99 0.54
C LEU A 57 -10.78 -3.01 0.99
N LEU A 58 -9.51 -3.39 0.83
CA LEU A 58 -8.37 -2.56 1.22
C LEU A 58 -8.27 -1.36 0.28
N ARG A 59 -8.31 -0.15 0.84
CA ARG A 59 -8.20 1.13 0.10
C ARG A 59 -6.84 1.79 0.24
N ASP A 60 -6.18 1.58 1.37
CA ASP A 60 -4.90 2.22 1.70
C ASP A 60 -3.94 1.18 2.26
N LEU A 61 -2.67 1.27 1.87
CA LEU A 61 -1.60 0.42 2.39
C LEU A 61 -0.30 1.23 2.48
N THR A 62 0.39 1.10 3.60
CA THR A 62 1.75 1.62 3.79
C THR A 62 2.71 0.45 3.97
N ILE A 63 3.79 0.43 3.18
CA ILE A 63 4.94 -0.46 3.34
C ILE A 63 6.00 0.35 4.11
N LEU A 64 6.39 -0.13 5.28
CA LEU A 64 7.29 0.59 6.19
C LEU A 64 8.76 0.40 5.80
N GLU A 65 9.63 1.27 6.32
CA GLU A 65 11.08 1.26 6.11
C GLU A 65 11.73 0.02 6.71
N ASP A 66 11.52 -0.17 8.02
CA ASP A 66 12.07 -1.27 8.80
C ASP A 66 11.11 -2.45 8.83
N VAL A 67 11.06 -3.24 7.76
CA VAL A 67 10.19 -4.42 7.66
C VAL A 67 11.01 -5.66 7.38
N GLU A 68 10.79 -6.73 8.15
CA GLU A 68 11.42 -8.02 7.88
C GLU A 68 10.96 -8.60 6.54
N GLU A 69 11.84 -9.37 5.91
CA GLU A 69 11.57 -10.05 4.64
C GLU A 69 10.31 -10.97 4.70
N SER A 70 10.02 -11.50 5.89
CA SER A 70 8.85 -12.33 6.16
C SER A 70 7.55 -11.52 6.00
N THR A 71 7.50 -10.31 6.55
CA THR A 71 6.37 -9.39 6.47
C THR A 71 6.21 -8.86 5.03
N VAL A 72 7.30 -8.57 4.34
CA VAL A 72 7.27 -8.16 2.92
C VAL A 72 6.65 -9.23 2.04
N SER A 73 6.99 -10.50 2.28
CA SER A 73 6.42 -11.62 1.52
C SER A 73 4.89 -11.69 1.69
N LEU A 74 4.37 -11.38 2.88
CA LEU A 74 2.93 -11.29 3.11
C LEU A 74 2.28 -10.08 2.42
N VAL A 75 2.98 -8.94 2.33
CA VAL A 75 2.52 -7.79 1.54
C VAL A 75 2.37 -8.20 0.08
N ILE A 76 3.36 -8.89 -0.48
CA ILE A 76 3.34 -9.37 -1.86
C ILE A 76 2.18 -10.33 -2.10
N ASP A 77 1.81 -11.16 -1.11
CA ASP A 77 0.63 -12.03 -1.20
C ASP A 77 -0.70 -11.25 -1.14
N VAL A 78 -0.74 -10.10 -0.45
CA VAL A 78 -1.94 -9.25 -0.35
C VAL A 78 -2.21 -8.48 -1.66
N LEU A 79 -1.18 -7.91 -2.26
CA LEU A 79 -1.28 -6.95 -3.38
C LEU A 79 -2.07 -7.49 -4.61
N PRO A 80 -1.88 -8.72 -5.10
CA PRO A 80 -2.63 -9.27 -6.24
C PRO A 80 -4.15 -9.31 -6.04
N HIS A 81 -4.60 -9.31 -4.79
CA HIS A 81 -6.01 -9.36 -4.43
C HIS A 81 -6.56 -7.97 -4.03
N ALA A 82 -5.71 -6.96 -3.90
CA ALA A 82 -6.05 -5.61 -3.46
C ALA A 82 -6.62 -4.74 -4.60
N ARG A 83 -7.67 -5.23 -5.27
CA ARG A 83 -8.27 -4.59 -6.45
C ARG A 83 -8.94 -3.24 -6.18
N SER A 84 -9.13 -2.90 -4.92
CA SER A 84 -9.72 -1.63 -4.50
C SER A 84 -8.68 -0.67 -3.92
N LEU A 85 -7.39 -1.04 -3.92
CA LEU A 85 -6.35 -0.20 -3.34
C LEU A 85 -6.23 1.10 -4.15
N GLU A 86 -6.46 2.22 -3.48
CA GLU A 86 -6.48 3.58 -4.03
C GLU A 86 -5.22 4.35 -3.65
N SER A 87 -4.70 4.14 -2.44
CA SER A 87 -3.49 4.78 -1.94
C SER A 87 -2.43 3.74 -1.57
N LEU A 88 -1.23 3.91 -2.08
CA LEU A 88 -0.05 3.14 -1.71
C LEU A 88 1.06 4.09 -1.26
N ASP A 89 1.56 3.88 -0.05
CA ASP A 89 2.74 4.55 0.50
C ASP A 89 3.86 3.51 0.62
N VAL A 90 4.97 3.76 -0.07
CA VAL A 90 6.17 2.95 -0.04
C VAL A 90 7.26 3.75 0.67
N SER A 91 7.33 3.59 1.99
CA SER A 91 8.36 4.15 2.85
C SER A 91 9.53 3.17 3.06
N SER A 92 9.68 2.18 2.18
CA SER A 92 10.68 1.10 2.28
C SER A 92 12.08 1.57 1.90
N GLU A 93 13.13 1.04 2.55
CA GLU A 93 14.52 1.24 2.13
C GLU A 93 14.75 0.78 0.68
N SER A 94 15.62 1.49 -0.05
CA SER A 94 15.94 1.17 -1.45
C SER A 94 16.50 -0.25 -1.65
N ASP A 95 17.21 -0.80 -0.65
CA ASP A 95 17.81 -2.12 -0.73
C ASP A 95 16.77 -3.26 -0.63
N LEU A 96 15.65 -3.01 0.04
CA LEU A 96 14.54 -3.95 0.07
C LEU A 96 13.85 -4.04 -1.30
N ILE A 97 13.65 -2.90 -1.97
CA ILE A 97 13.09 -2.86 -3.32
C ILE A 97 14.00 -3.57 -4.33
N LYS A 98 15.32 -3.35 -4.26
CA LYS A 98 16.30 -4.01 -5.13
C LYS A 98 16.34 -5.53 -4.91
N SER A 99 16.24 -5.97 -3.66
CA SER A 99 16.28 -7.39 -3.32
C SER A 99 14.97 -8.13 -3.63
N ARG A 100 13.85 -7.42 -3.78
CA ARG A 100 12.50 -7.96 -3.98
C ARG A 100 11.85 -7.46 -5.28
N PRO A 101 12.29 -7.95 -6.46
CA PRO A 101 11.66 -7.58 -7.73
C PRO A 101 10.19 -8.06 -7.85
N ASP A 102 9.82 -9.07 -7.06
CA ASP A 102 8.44 -9.53 -6.89
C ASP A 102 7.54 -8.46 -6.27
N LEU A 103 8.06 -7.66 -5.32
CA LEU A 103 7.32 -6.53 -4.75
C LEU A 103 7.05 -5.45 -5.81
N VAL A 104 8.07 -5.08 -6.58
CA VAL A 104 7.94 -4.13 -7.69
C VAL A 104 6.90 -4.60 -8.70
N HIS A 105 6.95 -5.89 -9.06
CA HIS A 105 5.98 -6.48 -9.97
C HIS A 105 4.55 -6.43 -9.41
N ALA A 106 4.38 -6.74 -8.13
CA ALA A 106 3.10 -6.69 -7.45
C ALA A 106 2.53 -5.26 -7.44
N ILE A 107 3.36 -4.25 -7.13
CA ILE A 107 2.98 -2.83 -7.15
C ILE A 107 2.52 -2.40 -8.55
N ARG A 108 3.27 -2.74 -9.60
CA ARG A 108 2.94 -2.41 -11.00
C ARG A 108 1.62 -3.00 -11.47
N SER A 109 1.20 -4.12 -10.88
CA SER A 109 -0.01 -4.86 -11.24
C SER A 109 -1.30 -4.31 -10.61
N LEU A 110 -1.18 -3.32 -9.72
CA LEU A 110 -2.32 -2.77 -8.99
C LEU A 110 -3.20 -1.93 -9.93
N PRO A 111 -4.46 -2.32 -10.17
CA PRO A 111 -5.27 -1.70 -11.22
C PRO A 111 -5.97 -0.40 -10.79
N SER A 112 -6.02 -0.13 -9.49
CA SER A 112 -6.89 0.91 -8.91
C SER A 112 -6.14 2.00 -8.15
N VAL A 113 -4.81 1.93 -8.07
CA VAL A 113 -4.01 2.90 -7.33
C VAL A 113 -4.11 4.25 -8.05
N ARG A 114 -4.42 5.28 -7.26
CA ARG A 114 -4.57 6.67 -7.70
C ARG A 114 -3.53 7.56 -7.05
N ASN A 115 -3.20 7.27 -5.79
CA ASN A 115 -2.21 8.01 -5.02
C ASN A 115 -1.04 7.09 -4.73
N LEU A 116 0.14 7.50 -5.18
CA LEU A 116 1.39 6.81 -4.89
C LEU A 116 2.33 7.78 -4.19
N GLU A 117 2.70 7.45 -2.95
CA GLU A 117 3.82 8.07 -2.25
C GLU A 117 4.96 7.06 -2.23
N TRP A 118 6.15 7.46 -2.68
CA TRP A 118 7.33 6.59 -2.64
C TRP A 118 8.52 7.39 -2.16
N ARG A 119 9.07 7.01 -1.01
CA ARG A 119 10.23 7.67 -0.42
C ARG A 119 11.53 7.02 -0.84
N ASP A 120 12.56 7.85 -0.97
CA ASP A 120 13.94 7.44 -1.30
C ASP A 120 14.03 6.57 -2.56
N VAL A 121 13.35 7.04 -3.61
CA VAL A 121 13.23 6.32 -4.88
C VAL A 121 14.57 6.28 -5.60
N ASP A 122 15.07 5.08 -5.86
CA ASP A 122 16.23 4.86 -6.71
C ASP A 122 15.83 4.58 -8.17
N TYR A 123 16.79 4.19 -9.02
CA TYR A 123 16.50 3.88 -10.42
C TYR A 123 15.47 2.74 -10.60
N VAL A 124 15.45 1.75 -9.69
CA VAL A 124 14.50 0.62 -9.72
C VAL A 124 13.11 1.13 -9.37
N GLY A 125 12.99 1.97 -8.34
CA GLY A 125 11.74 2.62 -7.97
C GLY A 125 11.21 3.53 -9.09
N ILE A 126 12.09 4.28 -9.76
CA ILE A 126 11.70 5.10 -10.93
C ILE A 126 11.14 4.20 -12.03
N GLU A 127 11.86 3.15 -12.44
CA GLU A 127 11.38 2.22 -13.47
C GLU A 127 10.04 1.58 -13.09
N ALA A 128 9.87 1.23 -11.80
CA ALA A 128 8.63 0.70 -11.28
C ALA A 128 7.47 1.67 -11.48
N ILE A 129 7.66 2.93 -11.06
CA ILE A 129 6.67 4.00 -11.20
C ILE A 129 6.29 4.20 -12.66
N GLN A 130 7.27 4.30 -13.56
CA GLN A 130 7.02 4.52 -15.00
C GLN A 130 6.24 3.37 -15.65
N CYS A 131 6.24 2.19 -15.03
CA CYS A 131 5.57 1.00 -15.54
C CYS A 131 4.23 0.68 -14.87
N ILE A 132 3.77 1.51 -13.93
CA ILE A 132 2.45 1.35 -13.31
C ILE A 132 1.38 1.55 -14.38
N GLN A 133 0.46 0.59 -14.50
CA GLN A 133 -0.62 0.64 -15.50
C GLN A 133 -1.85 1.41 -15.00
N ALA A 134 -1.88 1.78 -13.72
CA ALA A 134 -2.98 2.53 -13.13
C ALA A 134 -2.97 4.00 -13.56
N LEU A 135 -4.17 4.61 -13.59
CA LEU A 135 -4.33 6.05 -13.81
C LEU A 135 -4.04 6.79 -12.50
N LEU A 136 -2.76 7.05 -12.25
CA LEU A 136 -2.31 7.80 -11.07
C LEU A 136 -2.81 9.25 -11.16
N GLU A 137 -3.53 9.68 -10.12
CA GLU A 137 -4.03 11.05 -9.94
C GLU A 137 -2.99 11.91 -9.19
N ALA A 138 -2.24 11.30 -8.27
CA ALA A 138 -1.16 11.94 -7.52
C ALA A 138 0.04 11.00 -7.38
N VAL A 139 1.22 11.53 -7.64
CA VAL A 139 2.51 10.84 -7.44
C VAL A 139 3.41 11.77 -6.64
N GLU A 140 3.81 11.32 -5.45
CA GLU A 140 4.77 12.00 -4.59
C GLU A 140 6.02 11.13 -4.46
N VAL A 141 7.17 11.70 -4.80
CA VAL A 141 8.46 11.00 -4.76
C VAL A 141 9.45 11.85 -3.96
N SER A 142 10.16 11.22 -3.02
CA SER A 142 11.29 11.84 -2.30
C SER A 142 12.61 11.16 -2.66
N PHE A 143 13.70 11.92 -2.53
CA PHE A 143 15.06 11.49 -2.91
C PHE A 143 16.07 11.82 -1.79
N ASP A 144 15.64 11.78 -0.53
CA ASP A 144 16.40 12.32 0.60
C ASP A 144 17.71 11.54 0.85
N VAL A 145 17.70 10.23 0.57
CA VAL A 145 18.83 9.30 0.84
C VAL A 145 19.44 8.72 -0.45
N CYS A 146 19.18 9.31 -1.62
CA CYS A 146 19.69 8.77 -2.88
C CYS A 146 21.21 8.92 -3.03
N SER A 147 21.89 7.85 -3.47
CA SER A 147 23.34 7.86 -3.72
C SER A 147 23.75 8.73 -4.91
N GLU A 148 22.83 8.98 -5.84
CA GLU A 148 23.04 9.78 -7.04
C GLU A 148 21.92 10.81 -7.21
N PRO A 149 22.23 12.03 -7.68
CA PRO A 149 21.22 13.06 -7.92
C PRO A 149 20.26 12.60 -9.03
N GLN A 150 18.96 12.63 -8.72
CA GLN A 150 17.88 12.36 -9.67
C GLN A 150 17.27 13.66 -10.17
N ASP A 151 16.89 13.72 -11.45
CA ASP A 151 16.09 14.83 -11.98
C ASP A 151 14.60 14.50 -11.82
N PRO A 152 13.86 15.22 -10.94
CA PRO A 152 12.44 14.96 -10.73
C PRO A 152 11.60 15.06 -12.01
N ALA A 153 12.05 15.88 -12.98
CA ALA A 153 11.33 16.05 -14.24
C ALA A 153 11.36 14.78 -15.11
N GLU A 154 12.46 14.02 -15.11
CA GLU A 154 12.54 12.76 -15.85
C GLU A 154 11.74 11.64 -15.19
N VAL A 155 11.65 11.63 -13.85
CA VAL A 155 10.82 10.67 -13.11
C VAL A 155 9.34 10.86 -13.40
N LEU A 156 8.89 12.11 -13.42
CA LEU A 156 7.48 12.46 -13.61
C LEU A 156 7.04 12.60 -15.07
N LYS A 157 7.99 12.53 -16.01
CA LYS A 157 7.76 12.68 -17.46
C LYS A 157 6.61 11.82 -18.02
N PRO A 158 6.41 10.55 -17.61
CA PRO A 158 5.28 9.76 -18.12
C PRO A 158 3.92 10.29 -17.70
N PHE A 159 3.83 11.06 -16.61
CA PHE A 159 2.56 11.56 -16.05
C PHE A 159 2.22 12.99 -16.50
N GLY A 160 3.19 13.71 -17.07
CA GLY A 160 3.02 15.10 -17.49
C GLY A 160 2.12 15.33 -18.72
N ALA A 161 1.72 14.28 -19.44
CA ALA A 161 0.88 14.39 -20.65
C ALA A 161 -0.63 14.31 -20.37
N THR A 162 -1.05 14.25 -19.10
CA THR A 162 -2.42 13.85 -18.70
C THR A 162 -3.32 15.00 -18.21
N PHE A 163 -2.92 16.27 -18.38
CA PHE A 163 -3.71 17.45 -18.00
C PHE A 163 -4.12 18.29 -19.21
#